data_AF-A0A6V8SLN1-F1
#
_entry.id   AF-A0A6V8SLN1-F1
#
_cell.length_a   1.000
_cell.length_b   1.000
_cell.length_c   1.000
_cell.angle_alpha   90.00
_cell.angle_beta   90.00
_cell.angle_gamma   90.00
#
_symmetry.space_group_name_H-M   'P 1'
#
loop_
_entity.id
_entity.type
_entity.pdbx_description
1 polymer ?
#
loop_
_entity_poly.entity_id
_entity_poly.type
_entity_poly.pdbx_seq_one_letter_code
_entity_poly.pdbx_strand_id
1 'polypeptide(L)'
;MKSLVERLRTELNSFWQWSGLTIEEYENNGEILHSDELDYPNWSLLQDLVFEAIIHLKNGQRSKELTALILESIAIDNEDEVTLDLCEAELADTELQYLAECSLHFPLFNARWQIAELIGRRTNDSFIKYLLLFINDSNKYVQRRALLSLARISPEKAEKVAISKLRDEDDYLRMVAIKILREVSSQYLRDAINILKDDKFKYIQLEIAEIKDEVDQ
;
A
#
# COMPACT_ATOMS: atom_id res chain seq x y z
N MET A 1 22.31 -15.97 4.93
CA MET A 1 22.30 -14.51 4.60
C MET A 1 23.09 -14.14 3.34
N LYS A 2 24.44 -14.05 3.28
CA LYS A 2 25.14 -13.62 2.03
C LYS A 2 24.76 -14.44 0.79
N SER A 3 24.85 -15.77 0.92
CA SER A 3 24.45 -16.70 -0.15
C SER A 3 22.96 -16.59 -0.52
N LEU A 4 22.09 -16.31 0.46
CA LEU A 4 20.65 -16.09 0.21
C LEU A 4 20.42 -14.80 -0.59
N VAL A 5 21.04 -13.68 -0.19
CA VAL A 5 20.91 -12.40 -0.90
C VAL A 5 21.34 -12.53 -2.36
N GLU A 6 22.43 -13.26 -2.63
CA GLU A 6 22.90 -13.53 -3.99
C GLU A 6 21.91 -14.38 -4.79
N ARG A 7 21.37 -15.44 -4.19
CA ARG A 7 20.36 -16.30 -4.83
C ARG A 7 19.07 -15.55 -5.14
N LEU A 8 18.49 -14.87 -4.15
CA LEU A 8 17.25 -14.10 -4.31
C LEU A 8 17.41 -12.97 -5.34
N ARG A 9 18.55 -12.26 -5.31
CA ARG A 9 18.84 -11.25 -6.33
C ARG A 9 18.95 -11.84 -7.73
N THR A 10 19.59 -13.00 -7.85
CA THR A 10 19.72 -13.70 -9.15
C THR A 10 18.35 -14.12 -9.68
N GLU A 11 17.47 -14.58 -8.79
CA GLU A 11 16.11 -14.99 -9.15
C GLU A 11 15.25 -13.79 -9.57
N LEU A 12 15.27 -12.69 -8.80
CA LEU A 12 14.57 -11.45 -9.18
C LEU A 12 15.08 -10.86 -10.50
N ASN A 13 16.40 -10.89 -10.73
CA ASN A 13 16.95 -10.49 -12.03
C ASN A 13 16.43 -11.38 -13.17
N SER A 14 16.23 -12.68 -12.91
CA SER A 14 15.70 -13.62 -13.89
C SER A 14 14.21 -13.37 -14.15
N PHE A 15 13.43 -13.00 -13.12
CA PHE A 15 12.05 -12.53 -13.26
C PHE A 15 11.96 -11.30 -14.18
N TRP A 16 12.75 -10.25 -13.93
CA TRP A 16 12.74 -9.06 -14.78
C TRP A 16 13.21 -9.32 -16.21
N GLN A 17 14.17 -10.22 -16.40
CA GLN A 17 14.58 -10.65 -17.74
C GLN A 17 13.48 -11.41 -18.47
N TRP A 18 12.73 -12.26 -17.76
CA TRP A 18 11.60 -13.00 -18.31
C TRP A 18 10.42 -12.09 -18.64
N SER A 19 10.07 -11.15 -17.76
CA SER A 19 8.98 -10.20 -18.00
C SER A 19 9.29 -9.23 -19.14
N GLY A 20 10.58 -9.02 -19.43
CA GLY A 20 11.03 -8.08 -20.44
C GLY A 20 10.82 -6.62 -20.05
N LEU A 21 10.52 -6.36 -18.77
CA LEU A 21 10.26 -5.02 -18.23
C LEU A 21 11.45 -4.52 -17.44
N THR A 22 11.75 -3.23 -17.61
CA THR A 22 12.51 -2.49 -16.62
C THR A 22 11.61 -2.06 -15.45
N ILE A 23 12.22 -1.79 -14.30
CA ILE A 23 11.53 -1.21 -13.14
C ILE A 23 10.76 0.07 -13.51
N GLU A 24 11.33 0.92 -14.36
CA GLU A 24 10.69 2.16 -14.80
C GLU A 24 9.47 1.90 -15.68
N GLU A 25 9.55 0.94 -16.60
CA GLU A 25 8.42 0.54 -17.43
C GLU A 25 7.31 -0.09 -16.60
N TYR A 26 7.66 -0.91 -15.61
CA TYR A 26 6.71 -1.50 -14.66
C TYR A 26 5.96 -0.43 -13.86
N GLU A 27 6.68 0.56 -13.31
CA GLU A 27 6.08 1.66 -12.54
C GLU A 27 5.17 2.55 -13.37
N ASN A 28 5.48 2.75 -14.66
CA ASN A 28 4.71 3.63 -15.54
C ASN A 28 3.51 2.94 -16.22
N ASN A 29 3.57 1.61 -16.41
CA ASN A 29 2.61 0.87 -17.23
C ASN A 29 1.79 -0.18 -16.45
N GLY A 30 1.88 -0.18 -15.11
CA GLY A 30 1.45 -1.24 -14.18
C GLY A 30 -0.03 -1.69 -14.17
N GLU A 31 -0.82 -1.38 -15.19
CA GLU A 31 -2.15 -1.95 -15.42
C GLU A 31 -2.30 -2.63 -16.81
N ILE A 32 -1.31 -2.54 -17.71
CA ILE A 32 -1.50 -2.85 -19.15
C ILE A 32 -0.67 -4.02 -19.68
N LEU A 33 0.29 -4.57 -18.92
CA LEU A 33 1.22 -5.58 -19.45
C LEU A 33 0.85 -7.00 -18.98
N HIS A 34 0.09 -7.67 -19.84
CA HIS A 34 -0.32 -9.06 -19.76
C HIS A 34 0.87 -10.04 -19.78
N SER A 35 1.37 -10.40 -18.61
CA SER A 35 1.65 -11.79 -18.23
C SER A 35 1.38 -11.88 -16.74
N ASP A 36 0.50 -12.78 -16.35
CA ASP A 36 0.25 -13.07 -14.93
C ASP A 36 1.62 -13.34 -14.29
N GLU A 37 1.98 -12.68 -13.18
CA GLU A 37 3.29 -12.88 -12.52
C GLU A 37 3.53 -14.37 -12.18
N LEU A 38 2.43 -15.11 -12.02
CA LEU A 38 2.37 -16.57 -11.86
C LEU A 38 2.86 -17.37 -13.08
N ASP A 39 2.87 -16.78 -14.28
CA ASP A 39 3.43 -17.40 -15.49
C ASP A 39 4.96 -17.47 -15.45
N TYR A 40 5.61 -16.80 -14.47
CA TYR A 40 7.05 -16.90 -14.29
C TYR A 40 7.44 -18.35 -13.95
N PRO A 41 8.28 -19.03 -14.77
CA PRO A 41 8.53 -20.47 -14.60
C PRO A 41 9.13 -20.88 -13.26
N ASN A 42 9.84 -19.96 -12.60
CA ASN A 42 10.48 -20.19 -11.31
C ASN A 42 9.79 -19.45 -10.16
N TRP A 43 8.53 -19.07 -10.30
CA TRP A 43 7.78 -18.34 -9.27
C TRP A 43 7.83 -19.03 -7.91
N SER A 44 7.63 -20.35 -7.86
CA SER A 44 7.72 -21.12 -6.61
C SER A 44 9.12 -21.05 -5.96
N LEU A 45 10.19 -21.04 -6.75
CA LEU A 45 11.55 -20.90 -6.22
C LEU A 45 11.77 -19.49 -5.66
N LEU A 46 11.27 -18.47 -6.37
CA LEU A 46 11.32 -17.10 -5.89
C LEU A 46 10.58 -16.96 -4.55
N GLN A 47 9.36 -17.51 -4.44
CA GLN A 47 8.59 -17.52 -3.19
C GLN A 47 9.34 -18.23 -2.05
N ASP A 48 9.97 -19.38 -2.30
CA ASP A 48 10.77 -20.09 -1.28
C ASP A 48 11.95 -19.23 -0.78
N LEU A 49 12.63 -18.53 -1.69
CA LEU A 49 13.75 -17.64 -1.34
C LEU A 49 13.28 -16.41 -0.56
N VAL A 50 12.13 -15.86 -0.93
CA VAL A 50 11.50 -14.73 -0.22
C VAL A 50 11.06 -15.15 1.18
N PHE A 51 10.48 -16.33 1.33
CA PHE A 51 10.14 -16.89 2.63
C PHE A 51 11.39 -17.03 3.52
N GLU A 52 12.49 -17.60 2.99
CA GLU A 52 13.77 -17.67 3.71
C GLU A 52 14.25 -16.27 4.13
N ALA A 53 14.10 -15.27 3.25
CA ALA A 53 14.47 -13.88 3.53
C ALA A 53 13.62 -13.24 4.63
N ILE A 54 12.31 -13.50 4.65
CA ILE A 54 11.39 -13.05 5.71
C ILE A 54 11.77 -13.69 7.05
N ILE A 55 12.11 -14.99 7.07
CA ILE A 55 12.57 -15.66 8.30
C ILE A 55 13.89 -15.06 8.81
N HIS A 56 14.81 -14.67 7.93
CA HIS A 56 16.00 -13.91 8.33
C HIS A 56 15.63 -12.57 8.99
N LEU A 57 14.69 -11.82 8.40
CA LEU A 57 14.22 -10.56 8.96
C LEU A 57 13.53 -10.75 10.32
N LYS A 58 12.66 -11.77 10.45
CA LYS A 58 12.01 -12.21 11.70
C LYS A 58 13.01 -12.47 12.82
N ASN A 59 14.14 -13.08 12.48
CA ASN A 59 15.22 -13.38 13.43
C ASN A 59 16.14 -12.16 13.72
N GLY A 60 15.71 -10.95 13.35
CA GLY A 60 16.43 -9.70 13.59
C GLY A 60 17.65 -9.48 12.69
N GLN A 61 17.86 -10.32 11.66
CA GLN A 61 19.01 -10.22 10.76
C GLN A 61 18.73 -9.20 9.65
N ARG A 62 18.75 -7.94 10.04
CA ARG A 62 18.44 -6.78 9.18
C ARG A 62 19.61 -6.45 8.25
N SER A 63 19.32 -6.32 6.96
CA SER A 63 20.23 -5.81 5.92
C SER A 63 19.42 -4.98 4.93
N LYS A 64 19.98 -3.84 4.49
CA LYS A 64 19.31 -3.00 3.49
C LYS A 64 19.11 -3.74 2.17
N GLU A 65 20.10 -4.55 1.79
CA GLU A 65 20.06 -5.35 0.57
C GLU A 65 19.00 -6.44 0.65
N LEU A 66 18.94 -7.20 1.75
CA LEU A 66 17.91 -8.22 1.94
C LEU A 66 16.51 -7.60 1.96
N THR A 67 16.34 -6.49 2.67
CA THR A 67 15.05 -5.80 2.80
C THR A 67 14.59 -5.21 1.47
N ALA A 68 15.51 -4.68 0.66
CA ALA A 68 15.19 -4.21 -0.69
C ALA A 68 14.68 -5.35 -1.58
N LEU A 69 15.25 -6.55 -1.49
CA LEU A 69 14.78 -7.71 -2.26
C LEU A 69 13.40 -8.20 -1.78
N ILE A 70 13.13 -8.15 -0.47
CA ILE A 70 11.79 -8.45 0.06
C ILE A 70 10.77 -7.43 -0.47
N LEU A 71 11.09 -6.13 -0.43
CA LEU A 71 10.22 -5.07 -0.95
C LEU A 71 10.00 -5.19 -2.46
N GLU A 72 11.03 -5.55 -3.22
CA GLU A 72 10.93 -5.85 -4.65
C GLU A 72 9.99 -7.02 -4.91
N SER A 73 10.08 -8.07 -4.10
CA SER A 73 9.20 -9.24 -4.18
C SER A 73 7.75 -8.89 -3.84
N ILE A 74 7.51 -8.06 -2.81
CA ILE A 74 6.18 -7.53 -2.51
C ILE A 74 5.65 -6.75 -3.72
N ALA A 75 6.47 -5.91 -4.36
CA ALA A 75 6.01 -5.08 -5.48
C ALA A 75 5.56 -5.88 -6.71
N ILE A 76 6.17 -7.04 -6.98
CA ILE A 76 5.84 -7.91 -8.13
C ILE A 76 4.83 -9.01 -7.79
N ASP A 77 4.41 -9.10 -6.53
CA ASP A 77 3.40 -10.04 -6.02
C ASP A 77 2.19 -9.23 -5.55
N ASN A 78 1.70 -8.37 -6.45
CA ASN A 78 0.70 -7.35 -6.14
C ASN A 78 -0.71 -7.75 -6.58
N GLU A 79 -0.88 -8.88 -7.28
CA GLU A 79 -2.19 -9.45 -7.59
C GLU A 79 -2.69 -10.38 -6.47
N ASP A 80 -1.84 -11.32 -6.03
CA ASP A 80 -2.21 -12.31 -5.00
C ASP A 80 -1.80 -11.90 -3.57
N GLU A 81 -0.87 -10.96 -3.42
CA GLU A 81 -0.38 -10.45 -2.12
C GLU A 81 0.21 -11.58 -1.21
N VAL A 82 0.73 -12.69 -1.77
CA VAL A 82 1.21 -13.84 -0.97
C VAL A 82 2.35 -13.44 -0.02
N THR A 83 3.29 -12.66 -0.52
CA THR A 83 4.44 -12.15 0.22
C THR A 83 3.98 -11.17 1.30
N LEU A 84 2.92 -10.41 1.04
CA LEU A 84 2.32 -9.51 2.02
C LEU A 84 1.75 -10.30 3.20
N ASP A 85 0.97 -11.33 2.91
CA ASP A 85 0.36 -12.21 3.90
C ASP A 85 1.42 -12.99 4.69
N LEU A 86 2.51 -13.41 4.05
CA LEU A 86 3.66 -14.01 4.73
C LEU A 86 4.33 -13.03 5.71
N CYS A 87 4.55 -11.77 5.29
CA CYS A 87 5.04 -10.73 6.19
C CYS A 87 4.07 -10.50 7.36
N GLU A 88 2.76 -10.52 7.12
CA GLU A 88 1.73 -10.39 8.15
C GLU A 88 1.74 -11.56 9.14
N ALA A 89 1.94 -12.79 8.67
CA ALA A 89 1.97 -13.98 9.51
C ALA A 89 3.25 -14.08 10.35
N GLU A 90 4.39 -13.72 9.76
CA GLU A 90 5.70 -14.06 10.32
C GLU A 90 6.38 -12.92 11.09
N LEU A 91 6.15 -11.65 10.70
CA LEU A 91 6.88 -10.50 11.24
C LEU A 91 6.15 -9.85 12.40
N ALA A 92 6.86 -9.67 13.52
CA ALA A 92 6.37 -8.85 14.62
C ALA A 92 6.44 -7.36 14.27
N ASP A 93 5.80 -6.52 15.09
CA ASP A 93 5.70 -5.09 14.82
C ASP A 93 7.07 -4.40 14.70
N THR A 94 8.09 -4.89 15.42
CA THR A 94 9.46 -4.36 15.35
C THR A 94 10.11 -4.54 13.99
N GLU A 95 9.84 -5.64 13.30
CA GLU A 95 10.35 -5.94 11.96
C GLU A 95 9.52 -5.20 10.91
N LEU A 96 8.20 -5.13 11.10
CA LEU A 96 7.32 -4.36 10.22
C LEU A 96 7.63 -2.87 10.26
N GLN A 97 7.97 -2.30 11.41
CA GLN A 97 8.42 -0.91 11.52
C GLN A 97 9.69 -0.67 10.70
N TYR A 98 10.63 -1.61 10.73
CA TYR A 98 11.85 -1.53 9.95
C TYR A 98 11.59 -1.68 8.45
N LEU A 99 10.70 -2.60 8.06
CA LEU A 99 10.27 -2.77 6.67
C LEU A 99 9.55 -1.50 6.15
N ALA A 100 8.66 -0.93 6.95
CA ALA A 100 7.98 0.34 6.68
C ALA A 100 8.98 1.48 6.49
N GLU A 101 9.96 1.62 7.37
CA GLU A 101 11.01 2.63 7.26
C GLU A 101 11.81 2.49 5.95
N CYS A 102 12.18 1.27 5.56
CA CYS A 102 12.90 1.02 4.31
C CYS A 102 12.06 1.30 3.06
N SER A 103 10.73 1.13 3.16
CA SER A 103 9.83 1.29 2.02
C SER A 103 9.46 2.75 1.69
N LEU A 104 9.65 3.70 2.61
CA LEU A 104 9.22 5.12 2.45
C LEU A 104 9.69 5.78 1.15
N HIS A 105 10.87 5.38 0.65
CA HIS A 105 11.46 5.91 -0.58
C HIS A 105 11.83 4.79 -1.55
N PHE A 106 11.24 3.61 -1.39
CA PHE A 106 11.49 2.50 -2.29
C PHE A 106 10.90 2.82 -3.66
N PRO A 107 11.62 2.56 -4.77
CA PRO A 107 11.21 3.02 -6.09
C PRO A 107 9.85 2.48 -6.50
N LEU A 108 9.54 1.23 -6.14
CA LEU A 108 8.32 0.57 -6.57
C LEU A 108 7.10 0.98 -5.75
N PHE A 109 6.13 1.69 -6.34
CA PHE A 109 4.93 2.15 -5.63
C PHE A 109 4.07 0.97 -5.17
N ASN A 110 4.14 -0.17 -5.88
CA ASN A 110 3.45 -1.39 -5.51
C ASN A 110 3.86 -1.90 -4.12
N ALA A 111 5.16 -1.89 -3.80
CA ALA A 111 5.62 -2.18 -2.46
C ALA A 111 5.11 -1.16 -1.44
N ARG A 112 5.16 0.14 -1.77
CA ARG A 112 4.82 1.19 -0.79
C ARG A 112 3.35 1.13 -0.37
N TRP A 113 2.42 0.95 -1.31
CA TRP A 113 1.01 0.86 -0.96
C TRP A 113 0.69 -0.43 -0.23
N GLN A 114 1.33 -1.55 -0.59
CA GLN A 114 1.17 -2.82 0.11
C GLN A 114 1.70 -2.73 1.55
N ILE A 115 2.87 -2.12 1.76
CA ILE A 115 3.38 -1.89 3.11
C ILE A 115 2.45 -0.96 3.92
N ALA A 116 1.87 0.07 3.29
CA ALA A 116 0.85 0.90 3.94
C ALA A 116 -0.41 0.10 4.31
N GLU A 117 -0.85 -0.84 3.47
CA GLU A 117 -1.92 -1.78 3.79
C GLU A 117 -1.55 -2.69 4.97
N LEU A 118 -0.41 -3.38 4.88
CA LEU A 118 0.07 -4.34 5.86
C LEU A 118 0.16 -3.75 7.26
N ILE A 119 0.80 -2.58 7.40
CA ILE A 119 0.89 -1.93 8.72
C ILE A 119 -0.48 -1.43 9.19
N GLY A 120 -1.39 -1.12 8.26
CA GLY A 120 -2.79 -0.76 8.49
C GLY A 120 -3.66 -1.91 9.01
N ARG A 121 -3.32 -3.16 8.68
CA ARG A 121 -3.96 -4.38 9.21
C ARG A 121 -3.61 -4.62 10.69
N ARG A 122 -2.56 -3.97 11.20
CA ARG A 122 -2.15 -4.06 12.61
C ARG A 122 -2.90 -3.05 13.48
N THR A 123 -3.34 -3.47 14.65
CA THR A 123 -3.90 -2.57 15.68
C THR A 123 -2.79 -1.98 16.56
N ASN A 124 -1.83 -1.27 15.95
CA ASN A 124 -0.69 -0.68 16.66
C ASN A 124 -0.39 0.77 16.22
N ASP A 125 -0.59 1.70 17.15
CA ASP A 125 -0.39 3.15 16.96
C ASP A 125 1.03 3.55 16.55
N SER A 126 2.04 2.72 16.81
CA SER A 126 3.42 2.99 16.39
C SER A 126 3.57 3.09 14.87
N PHE A 127 2.62 2.53 14.10
CA PHE A 127 2.59 2.63 12.64
C PHE A 127 2.03 3.94 12.09
N ILE A 128 1.32 4.72 12.92
CA ILE A 128 0.69 5.97 12.49
C ILE A 128 1.72 6.93 11.87
N LYS A 129 2.95 6.99 12.42
CA LYS A 129 4.00 7.87 11.87
C LYS A 129 4.37 7.51 10.43
N TYR A 130 4.37 6.22 10.06
CA TYR A 130 4.69 5.79 8.70
C TYR A 130 3.50 6.02 7.76
N LEU A 131 2.27 5.74 8.21
CA LEU A 131 1.06 6.03 7.44
C LEU A 131 0.93 7.51 7.09
N LEU A 132 1.24 8.41 8.03
CA LEU A 132 1.27 9.85 7.77
C LEU A 132 2.34 10.25 6.73
N LEU A 133 3.44 9.50 6.61
CA LEU A 133 4.43 9.73 5.56
C LEU A 133 3.91 9.23 4.20
N PHE A 134 3.32 8.03 4.14
CA PHE A 134 2.72 7.50 2.90
C PHE A 134 1.52 8.32 2.39
N ILE A 135 0.79 9.01 3.27
CA ILE A 135 -0.27 9.96 2.87
C ILE A 135 0.28 11.14 2.05
N ASN A 136 1.59 11.41 2.14
CA ASN A 136 2.29 12.45 1.39
C ASN A 136 3.14 11.87 0.24
N ASP A 137 2.95 10.60 -0.12
CA ASP A 137 3.67 9.93 -1.21
C ASP A 137 3.41 10.62 -2.56
N SER A 138 4.34 10.53 -3.51
CA SER A 138 4.14 11.09 -4.85
C SER A 138 3.06 10.35 -5.65
N ASN A 139 2.85 9.06 -5.35
CA ASN A 139 1.85 8.24 -6.02
C ASN A 139 0.49 8.31 -5.29
N LYS A 140 -0.57 8.69 -6.02
CA LYS A 140 -1.92 8.85 -5.44
C LYS A 140 -2.50 7.54 -4.92
N TYR A 141 -2.18 6.39 -5.51
CA TYR A 141 -2.64 5.10 -5.04
C TYR A 141 -2.06 4.77 -3.65
N VAL A 142 -0.77 5.06 -3.43
CA VAL A 142 -0.14 4.95 -2.10
C VAL A 142 -0.83 5.86 -1.08
N GLN A 143 -1.12 7.12 -1.45
CA GLN A 143 -1.83 8.06 -0.56
C GLN A 143 -3.21 7.52 -0.16
N ARG A 144 -3.99 7.00 -1.12
CA ARG A 144 -5.33 6.43 -0.88
C ARG A 144 -5.25 5.25 0.09
N ARG A 145 -4.36 4.28 -0.17
CA ARG A 145 -4.18 3.09 0.68
C ARG A 145 -3.73 3.46 2.08
N ALA A 146 -2.78 4.39 2.20
CA ALA A 146 -2.31 4.88 3.49
C ALA A 146 -3.40 5.58 4.30
N LEU A 147 -4.26 6.38 3.65
CA LEU A 147 -5.36 7.06 4.31
C LEU A 147 -6.45 6.07 4.79
N LEU A 148 -6.79 5.06 4.00
CA LEU A 148 -7.68 3.97 4.41
C LEU A 148 -7.10 3.19 5.60
N SER A 149 -5.82 2.84 5.55
CA SER A 149 -5.10 2.23 6.68
C SER A 149 -5.12 3.10 7.93
N LEU A 150 -4.92 4.41 7.79
CA LEU A 150 -4.97 5.33 8.92
C LEU A 150 -6.37 5.37 9.53
N ALA A 151 -7.43 5.27 8.74
CA ALA A 151 -8.81 5.24 9.26
C ALA A 151 -9.06 4.01 10.15
N ARG A 152 -8.43 2.86 9.85
CA ARG A 152 -8.51 1.66 10.69
C ARG A 152 -7.76 1.80 12.01
N ILE A 153 -6.57 2.37 12.01
CA ILE A 153 -5.73 2.48 13.22
C ILE A 153 -6.11 3.70 14.07
N SER A 154 -6.35 4.84 13.44
CA SER A 154 -6.58 6.11 14.11
C SER A 154 -7.65 6.93 13.39
N PRO A 155 -8.94 6.59 13.57
CA PRO A 155 -10.07 7.29 12.95
C PRO A 155 -10.01 8.82 13.12
N GLU A 156 -9.64 9.31 14.30
CA GLU A 156 -9.55 10.75 14.59
C GLU A 156 -8.48 11.46 13.72
N LYS A 157 -7.34 10.81 13.47
CA LYS A 157 -6.29 11.38 12.60
C LYS A 157 -6.68 11.26 11.14
N ALA A 158 -7.30 10.15 10.76
CA ALA A 158 -7.81 9.95 9.41
C ALA A 158 -8.88 10.99 9.05
N GLU A 159 -9.78 11.33 9.97
CA GLU A 159 -10.78 12.40 9.79
C GLU A 159 -10.09 13.73 9.45
N LYS A 160 -9.08 14.14 10.24
CA LYS A 160 -8.33 15.39 10.00
C LYS A 160 -7.65 15.40 8.62
N VAL A 161 -7.06 14.27 8.23
CA VAL A 161 -6.44 14.15 6.90
C VAL A 161 -7.50 14.17 5.81
N ALA A 162 -8.60 13.43 5.95
CA ALA A 162 -9.69 13.37 4.99
C ALA A 162 -10.27 14.77 4.70
N ILE A 163 -10.50 15.59 5.73
CA ILE A 163 -10.94 16.99 5.56
C ILE A 163 -10.00 17.76 4.62
N SER A 164 -8.69 17.60 4.78
CA SER A 164 -7.70 18.27 3.92
C SER A 164 -7.68 17.75 2.48
N LYS A 165 -8.14 16.52 2.25
CA LYS A 165 -8.12 15.82 0.95
C LYS A 165 -9.41 15.99 0.14
N LEU A 166 -10.45 16.62 0.67
CA LEU A 166 -11.72 16.91 -0.04
C LEU A 166 -11.55 17.81 -1.29
N ARG A 167 -10.39 18.44 -1.48
CA ARG A 167 -10.08 19.28 -2.65
C ARG A 167 -8.83 18.80 -3.40
N ASP A 168 -8.40 17.57 -3.17
CA ASP A 168 -7.27 17.00 -3.89
C ASP A 168 -7.59 16.89 -5.40
N GLU A 169 -6.59 17.05 -6.25
CA GLU A 169 -6.76 16.91 -7.70
C GLU A 169 -7.19 15.49 -8.10
N ASP A 170 -6.86 14.51 -7.26
CA ASP A 170 -7.15 13.11 -7.48
C ASP A 170 -8.58 12.75 -7.06
N ASP A 171 -9.42 12.40 -8.03
CA ASP A 171 -10.85 12.10 -7.84
C ASP A 171 -11.10 10.96 -6.84
N TYR A 172 -10.26 9.92 -6.88
CA TYR A 172 -10.38 8.77 -5.98
C TYR A 172 -9.92 9.11 -4.56
N LEU A 173 -8.94 10.00 -4.37
CA LEU A 173 -8.54 10.45 -3.04
C LEU A 173 -9.62 11.35 -2.41
N ARG A 174 -10.29 12.19 -3.21
CA ARG A 174 -11.49 12.91 -2.75
C ARG A 174 -12.63 11.95 -2.36
N MET A 175 -12.83 10.88 -3.14
CA MET A 175 -13.77 9.82 -2.81
C MET A 175 -13.43 9.12 -1.48
N VAL A 176 -12.17 8.70 -1.29
CA VAL A 176 -11.72 8.10 -0.02
C VAL A 176 -11.95 9.07 1.15
N ALA A 177 -11.70 10.36 0.95
CA ALA A 177 -11.92 11.37 1.98
C ALA A 177 -13.39 11.42 2.44
N ILE A 178 -14.36 11.56 1.53
CA ILE A 178 -15.78 11.62 1.92
C ILE A 178 -16.27 10.31 2.55
N LYS A 179 -15.80 9.15 2.07
CA LYS A 179 -16.10 7.84 2.67
C LYS A 179 -15.63 7.74 4.11
N ILE A 180 -14.39 8.13 4.38
CA ILE A 180 -13.86 8.13 5.75
C ILE A 180 -14.68 9.07 6.64
N LEU A 181 -15.05 10.26 6.16
CA LEU A 181 -15.89 11.18 6.94
C LEU A 181 -17.28 10.59 7.25
N ARG A 182 -17.87 9.83 6.33
CA ARG A 182 -19.12 9.08 6.55
C ARG A 182 -18.90 7.98 7.60
N GLU A 183 -17.92 7.12 7.39
CA GLU A 183 -17.62 5.96 8.25
C GLU A 183 -17.32 6.36 9.71
N VAL A 184 -16.58 7.45 9.92
CA VAL A 184 -16.26 7.95 11.27
C VAL A 184 -17.37 8.83 11.86
N SER A 185 -18.52 8.96 11.19
CA SER A 185 -19.63 9.82 11.60
C SER A 185 -19.17 11.26 11.88
N SER A 186 -18.31 11.79 11.00
CA SER A 186 -17.69 13.09 11.16
C SER A 186 -18.72 14.21 11.20
N GLN A 187 -18.57 15.14 12.15
CA GLN A 187 -19.36 16.38 12.17
C GLN A 187 -19.13 17.25 10.91
N TYR A 188 -18.03 17.03 10.18
CA TYR A 188 -17.70 17.74 8.94
C TYR A 188 -18.35 17.14 7.69
N LEU A 189 -19.12 16.06 7.82
CA LEU A 189 -19.73 15.38 6.67
C LEU A 189 -20.64 16.30 5.84
N ARG A 190 -21.40 17.19 6.49
CA ARG A 190 -22.24 18.19 5.81
C ARG A 190 -21.41 19.21 5.02
N ASP A 191 -20.28 19.64 5.58
CA ASP A 191 -19.36 20.55 4.88
C ASP A 191 -18.69 19.85 3.70
N ALA A 192 -18.34 18.57 3.86
CA ALA A 192 -17.78 17.76 2.78
C ALA A 192 -18.74 17.64 1.59
N ILE A 193 -20.03 17.35 1.85
CA ILE A 193 -21.07 17.35 0.81
C ILE A 193 -21.14 18.70 0.09
N ASN A 194 -21.09 19.80 0.84
CA ASN A 194 -21.14 21.14 0.24
C ASN A 194 -19.89 21.47 -0.60
N ILE A 195 -18.71 21.00 -0.19
CA ILE A 195 -17.45 21.15 -0.93
C ILE A 195 -17.51 20.34 -2.23
N LEU A 196 -18.06 19.12 -2.20
CA LEU A 196 -18.06 18.16 -3.31
C LEU A 196 -19.33 18.18 -4.17
N LYS A 197 -20.30 19.06 -3.89
CA LYS A 197 -21.61 19.09 -4.58
C LYS A 197 -21.53 19.22 -6.11
N ASP A 198 -20.47 19.87 -6.61
CA ASP A 198 -20.24 20.11 -8.05
C ASP A 198 -19.06 19.27 -8.58
N ASP A 199 -18.65 18.23 -7.84
CA ASP A 199 -17.56 17.34 -8.22
C ASP A 199 -17.87 16.61 -9.53
N LYS A 200 -16.92 16.60 -10.46
CA LYS A 200 -17.07 16.00 -11.78
C LYS A 200 -17.01 14.48 -11.76
N PHE A 201 -16.44 13.88 -10.71
CA PHE A 201 -16.33 12.44 -10.60
C PHE A 201 -17.68 11.83 -10.20
N LYS A 202 -18.32 11.14 -11.16
CA LYS A 202 -19.68 10.60 -10.99
C LYS A 202 -19.88 9.78 -9.71
N TYR A 203 -18.85 9.07 -9.26
CA TYR A 203 -18.95 8.22 -8.07
C TYR A 203 -19.09 9.06 -6.80
N ILE A 204 -18.47 10.24 -6.72
CA ILE A 204 -18.64 11.15 -5.56
C ILE A 204 -20.09 11.63 -5.47
N GLN A 205 -20.74 11.88 -6.61
CA GLN A 205 -22.16 12.25 -6.61
C GLN A 205 -23.07 11.11 -6.14
N LEU A 206 -22.74 9.86 -6.47
CA LEU A 206 -23.45 8.69 -5.94
C LEU A 206 -23.28 8.56 -4.43
N GLU A 207 -22.05 8.69 -3.93
CA GLU A 207 -21.74 8.66 -2.50
C GLU A 207 -22.51 9.76 -1.73
N ILE A 208 -22.54 10.98 -2.26
CA ILE A 208 -23.32 12.09 -1.66
C ILE A 208 -24.81 11.77 -1.61
N ALA A 209 -25.37 11.12 -2.64
CA ALA A 209 -26.77 10.73 -2.66
C ALA A 209 -27.06 9.69 -1.57
N GLU A 210 -26.23 8.65 -1.47
CA GLU A 210 -26.35 7.63 -0.42
C GLU A 210 -26.28 8.23 0.99
N ILE A 211 -25.33 9.14 1.24
CA ILE A 211 -25.20 9.80 2.56
C ILE A 211 -26.46 10.59 2.91
N LYS A 212 -27.08 11.28 1.93
CA LYS A 212 -28.30 12.05 2.18
C LYS A 212 -29.48 11.13 2.51
N ASP A 213 -29.62 10.03 1.77
CA ASP A 213 -30.68 9.05 1.99
C ASP A 213 -30.59 8.38 3.38
N GLU A 214 -29.38 8.23 3.93
CA GLU A 214 -29.16 7.72 5.30
C GLU A 214 -29.47 8.74 6.40
N VAL A 215 -29.20 10.02 6.16
CA VAL A 215 -29.40 11.09 7.16
C VAL A 215 -30.86 11.53 7.25
N ASP A 216 -31.64 11.35 6.19
CA ASP A 216 -33.06 11.71 6.14
C ASP A 216 -34.01 10.59 6.66
N GLN A 217 -33.48 9.43 7.08
CA GLN A 217 -34.20 8.32 7.73
C GLN A 217 -34.13 8.38 9.26
#